data_AF-A0A6H1ZC80-F1
#
_entry.id   AF-A0A6H1ZC80-F1
#
_cell.length_a   1.000
_cell.length_b   1.000
_cell.length_c   1.000
_cell.angle_alpha   90.00
_cell.angle_beta   90.00
_cell.angle_gamma   90.00
#
_symmetry.space_group_name_H-M   'P 1'
#
loop_
_entity.id
_entity.type
_entity.pdbx_description
1 polymer ?
#
loop_
_entity_poly.entity_id
_entity_poly.type
_entity_poly.pdbx_seq_one_letter_code
_entity_poly.pdbx_strand_id
1 'polypeptide(L)'
;MATVKQKKAVKKLVENGGNVSKAMEAAGYTKATAKTPQKLTESKGYAEILGEHLPDKLLAKKHKELLEATEIGHMVFPQSMSDAAIKELLATVNCTSKKIQRGDVAVHCWFWARNNKAIKDGLDLAYKIKGSYAPEKKELSGGLNLTQLCDSLDD
;
A
#
# COMPACT_ATOMS: atom_id res chain seq x y z
N MET A 1 9.90 24.74 11.30
CA MET A 1 8.53 25.17 11.00
C MET A 1 8.31 25.15 9.50
N ALA A 2 7.35 24.35 9.04
CA ALA A 2 6.99 24.25 7.65
C ALA A 2 6.42 25.56 7.08
N THR A 3 6.92 25.95 5.91
CA THR A 3 6.50 27.18 5.22
C THR A 3 5.10 27.04 4.62
N VAL A 4 4.42 28.18 4.39
CA VAL A 4 3.10 28.21 3.75
C VAL A 4 3.11 27.52 2.38
N LYS A 5 4.18 27.69 1.60
CA LYS A 5 4.35 27.03 0.29
C LYS A 5 4.49 25.51 0.43
N GLN A 6 5.24 25.02 1.42
CA GLN A 6 5.35 23.58 1.69
C GLN A 6 4.00 22.98 2.11
N LYS A 7 3.26 23.63 3.01
CA LYS A 7 1.91 23.19 3.41
C LYS A 7 0.96 23.10 2.21
N LYS A 8 0.98 24.11 1.34
CA LYS A 8 0.17 24.11 0.11
C LYS A 8 0.60 22.99 -0.86
N ALA A 9 1.90 22.75 -1.02
CA ALA A 9 2.42 21.68 -1.85
C ALA A 9 2.01 20.30 -1.34
N VAL A 10 2.10 20.04 -0.03
CA VAL A 10 1.64 18.77 0.56
C VAL A 10 0.14 18.58 0.37
N LYS A 11 -0.67 19.63 0.56
CA LYS A 11 -2.12 19.56 0.28
C LYS A 11 -2.39 19.18 -1.18
N LYS A 12 -1.71 19.82 -2.13
CA LYS A 12 -1.82 19.51 -3.56
C LYS A 12 -1.27 18.13 -3.93
N LEU A 13 -0.30 17.62 -3.17
CA LEU A 13 0.23 16.27 -3.37
C LEU A 13 -0.83 15.22 -3.13
N VAL A 14 -1.59 15.36 -2.05
CA VAL A 14 -2.70 14.45 -1.70
C VAL A 14 -3.82 14.56 -2.74
N GLU A 15 -4.21 15.78 -3.11
CA GLU A 15 -5.26 16.03 -4.11
C GLU A 15 -4.90 15.46 -5.51
N ASN A 16 -3.63 15.50 -5.90
CA ASN A 16 -3.17 15.07 -7.23
C ASN A 16 -2.69 13.60 -7.28
N GLY A 17 -2.97 12.79 -6.27
CA GLY A 17 -2.60 11.37 -6.25
C GLY A 17 -1.10 11.09 -6.16
N GLY A 18 -0.33 11.97 -5.53
CA GLY A 18 1.08 11.72 -5.22
C GLY A 18 2.11 12.23 -6.24
N ASN A 19 1.69 12.98 -7.27
CA ASN A 19 2.65 13.61 -8.18
C ASN A 19 3.27 14.89 -7.56
N VAL A 20 4.48 14.74 -7.01
CA VAL A 20 5.19 15.80 -6.28
C VAL A 20 5.50 17.01 -7.16
N SER A 21 5.97 16.81 -8.39
CA SER A 21 6.29 17.91 -9.30
C SER A 21 5.07 18.75 -9.64
N LYS A 22 3.93 18.12 -10.00
CA LYS A 22 2.68 18.84 -10.27
C LYS A 22 2.16 19.57 -9.03
N ALA A 23 2.29 18.97 -7.86
CA ALA A 23 1.88 19.58 -6.60
C ALA A 23 2.73 20.82 -6.25
N MET A 24 4.04 20.78 -6.53
CA MET A 24 4.94 21.91 -6.38
C MET A 24 4.59 23.05 -7.34
N GLU A 25 4.31 22.76 -8.61
CA GLU A 25 3.87 23.79 -9.58
C GLU A 25 2.56 24.45 -9.12
N ALA A 26 1.57 23.65 -8.71
CA ALA A 26 0.29 24.16 -8.19
C ALA A 26 0.43 24.95 -6.88
N ALA A 27 1.51 24.72 -6.13
CA ALA A 27 1.85 25.49 -4.93
C ALA A 27 2.66 26.77 -5.22
N GLY A 28 3.01 27.04 -6.48
CA GLY A 28 3.73 28.25 -6.89
C GLY A 28 5.25 28.14 -6.81
N TYR A 29 5.80 26.93 -6.95
CA TYR A 29 7.22 26.73 -7.20
C TYR A 29 7.54 26.95 -8.69
N THR A 30 8.77 27.35 -8.99
CA THR A 30 9.22 27.46 -10.38
C THR A 30 9.30 26.08 -11.04
N LYS A 31 9.07 26.01 -12.36
CA LYS A 31 9.18 24.75 -13.12
C LYS A 31 10.52 24.04 -12.90
N ALA A 32 11.62 24.80 -12.83
CA ALA A 32 12.95 24.25 -12.56
C ALA A 32 13.02 23.56 -11.19
N THR A 33 12.40 24.13 -10.15
CA THR A 33 12.39 23.55 -8.81
C THR A 33 11.43 22.37 -8.73
N ALA A 34 10.25 22.46 -9.37
CA ALA A 34 9.28 21.37 -9.41
C ALA A 34 9.80 20.11 -10.13
N LYS A 35 10.72 20.28 -11.10
CA LYS A 35 11.45 19.16 -11.72
C LYS A 35 12.45 18.46 -10.78
N THR A 36 12.68 19.00 -9.58
CA THR A 36 13.55 18.39 -8.54
C THR A 36 12.75 18.14 -7.25
N PRO A 37 11.85 17.15 -7.23
CA PRO A 37 10.93 16.89 -6.10
C PRO A 37 11.62 16.60 -4.77
N GLN A 38 12.86 16.11 -4.79
CA GLN A 38 13.68 15.82 -3.60
C GLN A 38 13.83 17.06 -2.69
N LYS A 39 13.90 18.26 -3.29
CA LYS A 39 14.00 19.52 -2.54
C LYS A 39 12.81 19.78 -1.62
N LEU A 40 11.63 19.22 -1.94
CA LEU A 40 10.47 19.24 -1.06
C LEU A 40 10.48 18.06 -0.10
N THR A 41 10.60 16.83 -0.61
CA THR A 41 10.39 15.60 0.19
C THR A 41 11.48 15.37 1.25
N GLU A 42 12.70 15.85 1.03
CA GLU A 42 13.81 15.75 1.99
C GLU A 42 13.89 16.99 2.91
N SER A 43 13.01 17.97 2.72
CA SER A 43 13.05 19.19 3.52
C SER A 43 12.49 18.96 4.92
N LYS A 44 13.10 19.64 5.92
CA LYS A 44 12.63 19.59 7.32
C LYS A 44 11.15 19.94 7.47
N GLY A 45 10.67 20.94 6.73
CA GLY A 45 9.26 21.34 6.76
C GLY A 45 8.29 20.27 6.26
N TYR A 46 8.71 19.46 5.28
CA TYR A 46 7.91 18.32 4.81
C TYR A 46 7.84 17.22 5.87
N ALA A 47 8.98 16.89 6.51
CA ALA A 47 9.03 15.94 7.60
C ALA A 47 8.17 16.38 8.81
N GLU A 48 8.16 17.67 9.15
CA GLU A 48 7.28 18.21 10.21
C GLU A 48 5.79 18.02 9.88
N ILE A 49 5.36 18.34 8.65
CA ILE A 49 3.96 18.16 8.20
C ILE A 49 3.57 16.67 8.26
N LEU A 50 4.47 15.78 7.85
CA LEU A 50 4.23 14.34 7.94
C LEU A 50 4.15 13.88 9.41
N GLY A 51 5.01 14.35 10.29
CA GLY A 51 4.94 14.01 11.71
C GLY A 51 3.62 14.47 12.37
N GLU A 52 3.07 15.61 11.95
CA GLU A 52 1.80 16.14 12.45
C GLU A 52 0.59 15.31 11.96
N HIS A 53 0.55 14.97 10.67
CA HIS A 53 -0.62 14.32 10.07
C HIS A 53 -0.53 12.79 9.98
N LEU A 54 0.68 12.24 10.01
CA LEU A 54 0.97 10.83 9.87
C LEU A 54 2.04 10.39 10.89
N PRO A 55 1.75 10.50 12.20
CA PRO A 55 2.71 10.16 13.24
C PRO A 55 3.03 8.67 13.23
N ASP A 56 4.29 8.32 13.51
CA ASP A 56 4.79 6.93 13.50
C ASP A 56 3.98 5.99 14.38
N LYS A 57 3.47 6.48 15.52
CA LYS A 57 2.61 5.69 16.42
C LYS A 57 1.31 5.26 15.73
N LEU A 58 0.72 6.14 14.90
CA LEU A 58 -0.49 5.81 14.14
C LEU A 58 -0.16 4.82 13.02
N LEU A 59 0.95 5.02 12.31
CA LEU A 59 1.43 4.09 11.29
C LEU A 59 1.66 2.68 11.86
N ALA A 60 2.39 2.59 12.97
CA ALA A 60 2.65 1.31 13.64
C ALA A 60 1.35 0.62 14.09
N LYS A 61 0.39 1.40 14.60
CA LYS A 61 -0.94 0.86 14.94
C LYS A 61 -1.64 0.29 13.70
N LYS A 62 -1.66 1.01 12.58
CA LYS A 62 -2.28 0.54 11.34
C LYS A 62 -1.58 -0.67 10.73
N HIS A 63 -0.25 -0.75 10.84
CA HIS A 63 0.50 -1.93 10.41
C HIS A 63 0.12 -3.16 11.24
N LYS A 64 -0.01 -3.02 12.57
CA LYS A 64 -0.50 -4.11 13.42
C LYS A 64 -1.91 -4.55 13.02
N GLU A 65 -2.82 -3.61 12.76
CA GLU A 65 -4.18 -3.91 12.29
C GLU A 65 -4.17 -4.72 10.97
N LEU A 66 -3.25 -4.44 10.04
CA LEU A 66 -3.10 -5.21 8.80
C LEU A 66 -2.56 -6.63 9.05
N LEU A 67 -1.61 -6.79 9.97
CA LEU A 67 -1.05 -8.10 10.34
C LEU A 67 -2.06 -9.03 11.00
N GLU A 68 -3.04 -8.44 11.69
CA GLU A 68 -4.13 -9.12 12.38
C GLU A 68 -5.41 -9.18 11.54
N ALA A 69 -5.38 -8.67 10.30
CA ALA A 69 -6.57 -8.57 9.46
C ALA A 69 -7.15 -9.95 9.12
N THR A 70 -8.47 -10.07 9.32
CA THR A 70 -9.25 -11.26 8.98
C THR A 70 -10.38 -10.93 8.01
N GLU A 71 -10.76 -11.89 7.19
CA GLU A 71 -11.89 -11.80 6.26
C GLU A 71 -12.88 -12.95 6.47
N ILE A 72 -14.12 -12.77 5.99
CA ILE A 72 -15.12 -13.83 6.03
C ILE A 72 -14.91 -14.73 4.81
N GLY A 73 -14.46 -15.96 5.07
CA GLY A 73 -14.47 -17.04 4.09
C GLY A 73 -15.82 -17.77 4.10
N HIS A 74 -16.14 -18.40 2.98
CA HIS A 74 -17.27 -19.31 2.84
C HIS A 74 -16.78 -20.60 2.19
N MET A 75 -17.17 -21.74 2.76
CA MET A 75 -16.89 -23.05 2.21
C MET A 75 -18.10 -23.96 2.40
N VAL A 76 -18.24 -24.94 1.51
CA VAL A 76 -19.33 -25.89 1.51
C VAL A 76 -18.77 -27.26 1.82
N PHE A 77 -19.45 -27.97 2.72
CA PHE A 77 -19.08 -29.29 3.20
C PHE A 77 -20.20 -30.31 2.90
N PRO A 78 -19.86 -31.60 2.76
CA PRO A 78 -20.87 -32.65 2.62
C PRO A 78 -21.71 -32.79 3.90
N GLN A 79 -22.99 -33.15 3.74
CA GLN A 79 -23.91 -33.32 4.88
C GLN A 79 -23.47 -34.35 5.92
N SER A 80 -22.78 -35.39 5.47
CA SER A 80 -22.27 -36.47 6.32
C SER A 80 -21.21 -36.00 7.32
N MET A 81 -20.59 -34.84 7.09
CA MET A 81 -19.58 -34.29 7.98
C MET A 81 -20.25 -33.60 9.18
N SER A 82 -19.82 -33.94 10.39
CA SER A 82 -20.32 -33.33 11.63
C SER A 82 -19.77 -31.91 11.82
N ASP A 83 -20.48 -31.08 12.58
CA ASP A 83 -20.03 -29.72 12.90
C ASP A 83 -18.69 -29.72 13.65
N ALA A 84 -18.43 -30.76 14.46
CA ALA A 84 -17.16 -30.94 15.16
C ALA A 84 -16.01 -31.19 14.18
N ALA A 85 -16.21 -32.09 13.22
CA ALA A 85 -15.21 -32.37 12.18
C ALA A 85 -14.93 -31.13 11.31
N ILE A 86 -15.96 -30.34 10.98
CA ILE A 86 -15.80 -29.06 10.26
C ILE A 86 -14.93 -28.08 11.06
N LYS A 87 -15.18 -27.96 12.37
CA LYS A 87 -14.40 -27.08 13.25
C LYS A 87 -12.95 -27.53 13.40
N GLU A 88 -12.72 -28.84 13.54
CA GLU A 88 -11.37 -29.41 13.60
C GLU A 88 -10.61 -29.13 12.30
N LEU A 89 -11.23 -29.34 11.14
CA LEU A 89 -10.61 -29.06 9.85
C LEU A 89 -10.23 -27.58 9.72
N LEU A 90 -11.13 -26.66 10.10
CA LEU A 90 -10.83 -25.22 10.06
C LEU A 90 -9.69 -24.85 11.01
N ALA A 91 -9.62 -25.48 12.20
CA ALA A 91 -8.54 -25.25 13.15
C ALA A 91 -7.16 -25.66 12.58
N THR A 92 -7.08 -26.72 11.75
CA THR A 92 -5.80 -27.14 11.12
C THR A 92 -5.19 -26.05 10.23
N VAL A 93 -6.01 -25.17 9.67
CA VAL A 93 -5.60 -24.06 8.81
C VAL A 93 -5.71 -22.70 9.52
N ASN A 94 -5.74 -22.70 10.85
CA ASN A 94 -5.87 -21.49 11.69
C ASN A 94 -7.10 -20.63 11.37
N CYS A 95 -8.20 -21.26 10.95
CA CYS A 95 -9.48 -20.62 10.68
C CYS A 95 -10.45 -20.88 11.83
N THR A 96 -11.30 -19.90 12.14
CA THR A 96 -12.31 -20.02 13.20
C THR A 96 -13.71 -20.01 12.61
N SER A 97 -14.54 -21.03 12.87
CA SER A 97 -15.92 -21.08 12.39
C SER A 97 -16.74 -19.92 12.99
N LYS A 98 -17.45 -19.17 12.14
CA LYS A 98 -18.36 -18.10 12.53
C LYS A 98 -19.82 -18.57 12.55
N LYS A 99 -20.23 -19.28 11.50
CA LYS A 99 -21.60 -19.79 11.35
C LYS A 99 -21.57 -21.06 10.53
N ILE A 100 -22.29 -22.08 10.98
CA ILE A 100 -22.53 -23.32 10.24
C ILE A 100 -24.04 -23.39 10.01
N GLN A 101 -24.45 -23.60 8.76
CA GLN A 101 -25.84 -23.76 8.37
C GLN A 101 -25.98 -25.04 7.55
N ARG A 102 -26.82 -25.96 8.05
CA ARG A 102 -27.14 -27.20 7.34
C ARG A 102 -28.35 -26.95 6.45
N GLY A 103 -28.20 -27.18 5.15
CA GLY A 103 -29.30 -27.26 4.20
C GLY A 103 -29.55 -28.72 3.81
N ASP A 104 -30.47 -28.95 2.89
CA ASP A 104 -30.93 -30.29 2.49
C ASP A 104 -29.93 -31.07 1.62
N VAL A 105 -28.93 -30.40 1.06
CA VAL A 105 -27.92 -31.02 0.17
C VAL A 105 -26.50 -30.82 0.68
N ALA A 106 -26.24 -29.75 1.44
CA ALA A 106 -24.89 -29.41 1.88
C ALA A 106 -24.88 -28.59 3.18
N VAL A 107 -23.70 -28.49 3.78
CA VAL A 107 -23.45 -27.67 4.96
C VAL A 107 -22.64 -26.45 4.55
N HIS A 108 -23.21 -25.26 4.72
CA HIS A 108 -22.54 -24.00 4.47
C HIS A 108 -21.82 -23.54 5.74
N CYS A 109 -20.51 -23.29 5.65
CA CYS A 109 -19.72 -22.78 6.75
C CYS A 109 -19.11 -21.43 6.39
N TRP A 110 -19.41 -20.43 7.19
CA TRP A 110 -18.71 -19.15 7.19
C TRP A 110 -17.68 -19.15 8.31
N PHE A 111 -16.47 -18.70 8.01
CA PHE A 111 -15.35 -18.73 8.95
C PHE A 111 -14.51 -17.47 8.80
N TRP A 112 -13.77 -17.15 9.86
CA TRP A 112 -12.74 -16.13 9.82
C TRP A 112 -11.46 -16.74 9.24
N ALA A 113 -11.05 -16.21 8.11
CA ALA A 113 -9.77 -16.50 7.47
C ALA A 113 -8.82 -15.30 7.67
N ARG A 114 -7.51 -15.54 7.65
CA ARG A 114 -6.54 -14.44 7.62
C ARG A 114 -6.57 -13.77 6.25
N ASN A 115 -6.61 -12.43 6.22
CA ASN A 115 -6.53 -11.68 4.98
C ASN A 115 -5.07 -11.60 4.52
N ASN A 116 -4.62 -12.62 3.79
CA ASN A 116 -3.22 -12.76 3.38
C ASN A 116 -2.73 -11.58 2.54
N LYS A 117 -3.61 -10.93 1.76
CA LYS A 117 -3.27 -9.74 0.99
C LYS A 117 -2.96 -8.56 1.93
N ALA A 118 -3.86 -8.26 2.87
CA ALA A 118 -3.65 -7.19 3.84
C ALA A 118 -2.38 -7.41 4.67
N ILE A 119 -2.13 -8.64 5.09
CA ILE A 119 -0.93 -9.02 5.84
C ILE A 119 0.33 -8.80 5.00
N LYS A 120 0.33 -9.26 3.74
CA LYS A 120 1.44 -9.04 2.80
C LYS A 120 1.72 -7.56 2.61
N ASP A 121 0.69 -6.76 2.37
CA ASP A 121 0.83 -5.31 2.15
C ASP A 121 1.37 -4.61 3.40
N GLY A 122 0.91 -5.01 4.60
CA GLY A 122 1.45 -4.51 5.88
C GLY A 122 2.92 -4.89 6.10
N LEU A 123 3.31 -6.12 5.76
CA LEU A 123 4.70 -6.59 5.85
C LEU A 123 5.62 -5.85 4.86
N ASP A 124 5.17 -5.68 3.61
CA ASP A 124 5.91 -4.95 2.58
C ASP A 124 6.22 -3.51 3.02
N LEU A 125 5.21 -2.80 3.54
CA LEU A 125 5.39 -1.46 4.11
C LEU A 125 6.35 -1.46 5.30
N ALA A 126 6.26 -2.44 6.20
CA ALA A 126 7.15 -2.53 7.35
C ALA A 126 8.63 -2.75 6.95
N TYR A 127 8.90 -3.62 5.98
CA TYR A 127 10.27 -3.87 5.50
C TYR A 127 10.86 -2.67 4.74
N LYS A 128 10.03 -1.93 4.00
CA LYS A 128 10.44 -0.67 3.35
C LYS A 128 10.88 0.37 4.37
N ILE A 129 10.14 0.53 5.47
CA ILE A 129 10.50 1.44 6.56
C ILE A 129 11.78 1.00 7.26
N LYS A 130 11.98 -0.31 7.48
CA LYS A 130 13.19 -0.86 8.12
C LYS A 130 14.46 -0.72 7.24
N GLY A 131 14.33 -0.23 6.00
CA GLY A 131 15.44 -0.14 5.05
C GLY A 131 16.00 -1.50 4.62
N SER A 132 15.28 -2.59 4.90
CA SER A 132 15.67 -3.97 4.51
C SER A 132 15.17 -4.32 3.10
N TYR A 133 14.34 -3.46 2.52
CA TYR A 133 13.78 -3.60 1.19
C TYR A 133 14.71 -2.93 0.18
N ALA A 134 15.47 -3.71 -0.59
CA ALA A 134 16.17 -3.19 -1.76
C ALA A 134 15.12 -2.90 -2.85
N PRO A 135 14.98 -1.67 -3.36
CA PRO A 135 14.10 -1.43 -4.50
C PRO A 135 14.62 -2.24 -5.67
N GLU A 136 13.75 -2.98 -6.35
CA GLU A 136 14.07 -3.55 -7.67
C GLU A 136 14.46 -2.37 -8.57
N LYS A 137 15.76 -2.25 -8.87
CA LYS A 137 16.22 -1.41 -9.96
C LYS A 137 15.66 -2.02 -11.24
N LYS A 138 14.54 -1.50 -11.75
CA LYS A 138 14.19 -1.71 -13.15
C LYS A 138 15.25 -0.97 -13.97
N GLU A 139 16.23 -1.71 -14.47
CA GLU A 139 17.08 -1.21 -15.54
C GLU A 139 16.18 -1.02 -16.77
N LEU A 140 15.92 0.24 -17.12
CA LEU A 140 15.36 0.58 -18.42
C LEU A 140 16.47 0.37 -19.46
N SER A 141 16.62 -0.86 -19.95
CA SER A 141 17.38 -1.14 -21.17
C SER A 141 16.57 -0.63 -22.36
N GLY A 142 16.69 0.67 -22.64
CA GLY A 142 16.07 1.33 -23.77
C GLY A 142 16.94 2.49 -24.20
N GLY A 143 18.10 2.19 -24.75
CA GLY A 143 18.98 3.18 -25.35
C GLY A 143 18.31 3.82 -26.56
N LEU A 144 17.68 4.98 -26.37
CA LEU A 144 17.49 5.93 -27.46
C LEU A 144 18.86 6.54 -27.75
N ASN A 145 19.43 6.16 -28.88
CA ASN A 145 20.69 6.69 -29.38
C ASN A 145 20.43 8.13 -29.83
N LEU A 146 20.83 9.12 -29.02
CA LEU A 146 20.57 10.55 -29.26
C LEU A 146 21.13 11.03 -30.61
N THR A 147 22.13 10.33 -31.13
CA THR A 147 22.73 10.55 -32.45
C THR A 147 21.77 10.32 -33.61
N GLN A 148 20.83 9.36 -33.50
CA GLN A 148 19.87 9.08 -34.58
C GLN A 148 18.74 10.10 -34.69
N LEU A 149 18.53 10.93 -33.66
CA LEU A 149 17.47 11.95 -33.65
C LEU A 149 17.94 13.30 -34.22
N CYS A 150 19.26 13.55 -34.22
CA CYS A 150 19.83 14.75 -34.83
C CYS A 150 19.89 14.65 -36.36
N ASP A 151 20.17 13.47 -36.90
CA ASP A 151 20.28 13.25 -38.35
C ASP A 151 18.93 13.31 -39.09
N SER A 152 17.79 13.35 -38.38
CA SER A 152 16.45 13.42 -38.98
C SER A 152 15.79 14.80 -38.90
N LEU A 153 16.52 15.84 -38.49
CA LEU A 153 16.02 17.22 -38.37
C LEU A 153 16.66 18.19 -39.36
N ASP A 154 17.57 17.71 -40.20
CA ASP A 154 18.26 18.49 -41.24
C ASP A 154 17.93 18.00 -42.68
N ASP A 155 16.85 17.21 -42.87
CA ASP A 155 16.24 16.90 -44.17
C ASP A 155 14.82 17.48 -44.30
#